data_AF-A0A914CMH5-F1
#
_entry.id   AF-A0A914CMH5-F1
#
_cell.length_a   1.000
_cell.length_b   1.000
_cell.length_c   1.000
_cell.angle_alpha   90.00
_cell.angle_beta   90.00
_cell.angle_gamma   90.00
#
_symmetry.space_group_name_H-M   'P 1'
#
loop_
_entity.id
_entity.type
_entity.pdbx_description
1 polymer ?
#
loop_
_entity_poly.entity_id
_entity_poly.type
_entity_poly.pdbx_seq_one_letter_code
_entity_poly.pdbx_strand_id
1 'polypeptide(L)'
;MDISLELYGLDEKKFESRDVRVDQLTVSQIKDKVTSCFKIPPGYQQLMHDGHKVRVGQPLIIKEGDTIQVKAVQAKEWDRKIDLAKMLRAVRETFDACSFFETYTHYFNDTAENHSEAMRCFNHNIQEIMDSVYSYLGKAHVKILPDIKPGGSNAGFIFTYNQGAVTKKYWLKANETNWELNPDARELVAYLLLKNIGVGPAECLFIPPSTSKSVIYIGTLDEPEFIQARKLTEPIHEVAAVELHLIGALLYLTDLNSENFGLGKDNKLTIVDFSLTKAYQETQCVNFFKTQGRQQPELRKLKDATSERRMEIAKEALRRWKLEENIPLVKKEFDELKINLKGFVICLERASVGVYKYLEAVKWNVEQFSI
;
A
#
# COMPACT_ATOMS: atom_id res chain seq x y z
N MET A 1 7.50 -33.90 36.19
CA MET A 1 7.26 -34.69 34.97
C MET A 1 7.99 -34.01 33.84
N ASP A 2 8.77 -34.75 33.07
CA ASP A 2 9.48 -34.21 31.92
C ASP A 2 8.65 -34.45 30.66
N ILE A 3 8.42 -33.38 29.90
CA ILE A 3 7.70 -33.40 28.62
C ILE A 3 8.56 -32.72 27.56
N SER A 4 8.38 -33.12 26.30
CA SER A 4 9.01 -32.41 25.18
C SER A 4 8.03 -31.43 24.55
N LEU A 5 8.45 -30.17 24.43
CA LEU A 5 7.74 -29.18 23.64
C LEU A 5 8.39 -29.08 22.27
N GLU A 6 7.62 -29.33 21.22
CA GLU A 6 8.11 -29.30 19.84
C GLU A 6 7.44 -28.16 19.07
N LEU A 7 8.25 -27.24 18.55
CA LEU A 7 7.77 -26.13 17.74
C LEU A 7 7.68 -26.57 16.27
N TYR A 8 6.51 -26.39 15.68
CA TYR A 8 6.24 -26.73 14.28
C TYR A 8 5.87 -25.49 13.47
N GLY A 9 6.36 -25.45 12.22
CA GLY A 9 5.95 -24.45 11.25
C GLY A 9 4.71 -24.86 10.46
N LEU A 10 4.35 -24.02 9.50
CA LEU A 10 3.15 -24.21 8.66
C LEU A 10 3.21 -25.43 7.75
N ASP A 11 4.41 -25.81 7.32
CA ASP A 11 4.65 -26.99 6.49
C ASP A 11 4.69 -28.29 7.31
N GLU A 12 4.28 -28.22 8.57
CA GLU A 12 4.28 -29.32 9.53
C GLU A 12 5.67 -29.91 9.80
N LYS A 13 6.74 -29.17 9.46
CA LYS A 13 8.09 -29.53 9.85
C LYS A 13 8.42 -28.98 11.24
N LYS A 14 9.16 -29.79 11.98
CA LYS A 14 9.70 -29.44 13.30
C LYS A 14 10.85 -28.45 13.13
N PHE A 15 10.80 -27.34 13.86
CA PHE A 15 11.83 -26.31 13.89
C PHE A 15 12.78 -26.47 15.08
N GLU A 16 12.22 -26.66 16.27
CA GLU A 16 12.96 -26.72 17.52
C GLU A 16 12.23 -27.63 18.51
N SER A 17 12.97 -28.25 19.43
CA SER A 17 12.40 -28.92 20.60
C SER A 17 13.12 -28.55 21.87
N ARG A 18 12.38 -28.49 22.97
CA ARG A 18 12.93 -28.30 24.31
C ARG A 18 12.22 -29.19 25.30
N ASP A 19 13.01 -29.89 26.10
CA ASP A 19 12.48 -30.65 27.21
C ASP A 19 12.24 -29.70 28.39
N VAL A 20 11.06 -29.80 28.98
CA VAL A 20 10.66 -28.95 30.09
C VAL A 20 10.15 -29.80 31.24
N ARG A 21 10.64 -29.46 32.44
CA ARG A 21 10.14 -30.03 33.67
C ARG A 21 8.93 -29.24 34.16
N VAL A 22 7.86 -29.97 34.44
CA VAL A 22 6.58 -29.42 34.87
C VAL A 22 5.99 -30.28 35.99
N ASP A 23 5.42 -29.63 37.01
CA ASP A 23 5.00 -30.30 38.23
C ASP A 23 3.53 -30.80 38.15
N GLN A 24 2.62 -29.96 37.62
CA GLN A 24 1.22 -30.30 37.26
C GLN A 24 0.78 -29.43 36.07
N LEU A 25 0.01 -29.97 35.13
CA LEU A 25 -0.27 -29.31 33.85
C LEU A 25 -1.74 -28.97 33.65
N THR A 26 -2.10 -27.71 33.94
CA THR A 26 -3.19 -27.06 33.23
C THR A 26 -2.71 -26.57 31.87
N VAL A 27 -3.63 -26.41 30.92
CA VAL A 27 -3.33 -25.81 29.60
C VAL A 27 -2.65 -24.44 29.75
N SER A 28 -3.04 -23.65 30.76
CA SER A 28 -2.42 -22.34 31.04
C SER A 28 -0.95 -22.48 31.39
N GLN A 29 -0.59 -23.40 32.28
CA GLN A 29 0.81 -23.61 32.70
C GLN A 29 1.68 -24.10 31.55
N ILE A 30 1.15 -24.94 30.63
CA ILE A 30 1.87 -25.31 29.41
C ILE A 30 2.09 -24.08 28.54
N LYS A 31 1.08 -23.22 28.38
CA LYS A 31 1.21 -22.00 27.60
C LYS A 31 2.23 -21.02 28.19
N ASP A 32 2.30 -20.93 29.52
CA ASP A 32 3.29 -20.11 30.22
C ASP A 32 4.71 -20.66 30.00
N LYS A 33 4.86 -21.99 30.04
CA LYS A 33 6.14 -22.65 29.71
C LYS A 33 6.54 -22.43 28.26
N VAL A 34 5.63 -22.58 27.30
CA VAL A 34 5.87 -22.26 25.89
C VAL A 34 6.29 -20.79 25.73
N THR A 35 5.67 -19.87 26.47
CA THR A 35 6.08 -18.45 26.50
C THR A 35 7.49 -18.31 27.06
N SER A 36 7.83 -18.99 28.16
CA SER A 36 9.18 -18.89 28.73
C SER A 36 10.27 -19.47 27.82
N CYS A 37 9.97 -20.58 27.12
CA CYS A 37 10.91 -21.34 26.31
C CYS A 37 11.08 -20.75 24.91
N PHE A 38 9.97 -20.47 24.23
CA PHE A 38 9.95 -20.04 22.83
C PHE A 38 9.55 -18.57 22.67
N LYS A 39 9.25 -17.86 23.77
CA LYS A 39 8.86 -16.45 23.78
C LYS A 39 7.57 -16.15 22.99
N ILE A 40 6.76 -17.17 22.71
CA ILE A 40 5.47 -17.04 22.01
C ILE A 40 4.39 -16.64 23.02
N PRO A 41 3.63 -15.55 22.84
CA PRO A 41 2.60 -15.19 23.81
C PRO A 41 1.39 -16.18 23.79
N PRO A 42 0.70 -16.42 24.93
CA PRO A 42 -0.35 -17.45 25.05
C PRO A 42 -1.50 -17.37 24.03
N GLY A 43 -1.84 -16.16 23.56
CA GLY A 43 -2.87 -15.92 22.55
C GLY A 43 -2.51 -16.43 21.15
N TYR A 44 -1.22 -16.60 20.88
CA TYR A 44 -0.69 -17.05 19.59
C TYR A 44 -0.30 -18.52 19.56
N GLN A 45 -0.52 -19.25 20.66
CA GLN A 45 -0.17 -20.65 20.78
C GLN A 45 -1.38 -21.56 20.50
N GLN A 46 -1.22 -22.47 19.55
CA GLN A 46 -2.07 -23.63 19.34
C GLN A 46 -1.28 -24.86 19.78
N LEU A 47 -1.71 -25.43 20.90
CA LEU A 47 -1.11 -26.66 21.43
C LEU A 47 -1.82 -27.86 20.81
N MET A 48 -1.04 -28.86 20.42
CA MET A 48 -1.50 -30.15 19.93
C MET A 48 -0.90 -31.24 20.81
N HIS A 49 -1.71 -32.25 21.14
CA HIS A 49 -1.30 -33.45 21.87
C HIS A 49 -1.95 -34.64 21.19
N ASP A 50 -1.17 -35.67 20.88
CA ASP A 50 -1.60 -36.85 20.13
C ASP A 50 -2.36 -36.52 18.82
N GLY A 51 -1.89 -35.49 18.09
CA GLY A 51 -2.51 -35.04 16.84
C GLY A 51 -3.81 -34.24 17.01
N HIS A 52 -4.27 -34.02 18.24
CA HIS A 52 -5.49 -33.27 18.54
C HIS A 52 -5.21 -31.91 19.13
N LYS A 53 -6.01 -30.91 18.74
CA LYS A 53 -5.91 -29.55 19.27
C LYS A 53 -6.38 -29.50 20.72
N VAL A 54 -5.49 -29.08 21.61
CA VAL A 54 -5.81 -28.82 23.02
C VAL A 54 -6.66 -27.56 23.13
N ARG A 55 -7.84 -27.67 23.75
CA ARG A 55 -8.73 -26.52 23.99
C ARG A 55 -8.56 -25.96 25.40
N VAL A 56 -8.63 -24.65 25.52
CA VAL A 56 -8.62 -23.97 26.83
C VAL A 56 -9.84 -24.41 27.62
N GLY A 57 -9.65 -24.81 28.88
CA GLY A 57 -10.72 -25.27 29.78
C GLY A 57 -11.01 -26.78 29.73
N GLN A 58 -10.36 -27.55 28.85
CA GLN A 58 -10.41 -29.01 28.91
C GLN A 58 -9.29 -29.56 29.82
N PRO A 59 -9.58 -30.57 30.67
CA PRO A 59 -8.53 -31.29 31.36
C PRO A 59 -7.66 -31.99 30.32
N LEU A 60 -6.36 -31.72 30.36
CA LEU A 60 -5.38 -32.38 29.51
C LEU A 60 -4.59 -33.36 30.37
N ILE A 61 -4.70 -34.65 30.06
CA ILE A 61 -3.97 -35.70 30.77
C ILE A 61 -2.67 -35.94 30.00
N ILE A 62 -1.56 -35.43 30.54
CA ILE A 62 -0.23 -35.59 29.96
C ILE A 62 0.57 -36.53 30.87
N LYS A 63 1.37 -37.42 30.26
CA LYS A 63 2.25 -38.37 30.93
C LYS A 63 3.72 -38.01 30.72
N GLU A 64 4.58 -38.58 31.55
CA GLU A 64 6.03 -38.42 31.41
C GLU A 64 6.50 -38.93 30.05
N GLY A 65 7.31 -38.12 29.37
CA GLY A 65 7.78 -38.40 28.02
C GLY A 65 6.81 -38.00 26.90
N ASP A 66 5.62 -37.47 27.23
CA ASP A 66 4.70 -36.97 26.21
C ASP A 66 5.30 -35.78 25.45
N THR A 67 4.87 -35.69 24.19
CA THR A 67 5.23 -34.59 23.29
C THR A 67 4.04 -33.68 23.05
N ILE A 68 4.23 -32.39 23.33
CA ILE A 68 3.25 -31.35 22.99
C ILE A 68 3.78 -30.57 21.81
N GLN A 69 3.06 -30.63 20.70
CA GLN A 69 3.39 -29.84 19.53
C GLN A 69 2.80 -28.44 19.68
N VAL A 70 3.61 -27.43 19.45
CA VAL A 70 3.24 -26.03 19.50
C VAL A 70 3.21 -25.52 18.06
N LYS A 71 2.01 -25.18 17.59
CA LYS A 71 1.79 -24.46 16.34
C LYS A 71 1.48 -23.00 16.67
N ALA A 72 2.10 -22.03 15.99
CA ALA A 72 1.67 -20.65 16.13
C ALA A 72 0.38 -20.43 15.32
N VAL A 73 -0.71 -19.96 15.94
CA VAL A 73 -2.04 -19.89 15.28
C VAL A 73 -2.07 -18.86 14.14
N GLN A 74 -1.07 -17.98 14.10
CA GLN A 74 -0.82 -17.01 13.04
C GLN A 74 0.45 -17.34 12.26
N ALA A 75 0.85 -18.61 12.15
CA ALA A 75 2.12 -18.96 11.51
C ALA A 75 2.22 -18.50 10.02
N LYS A 76 1.10 -18.20 9.34
CA LYS A 76 1.09 -17.52 8.01
C LYS A 76 1.58 -16.08 8.07
N GLU A 77 1.26 -15.36 9.14
CA GLU A 77 1.85 -14.05 9.41
C GLU A 77 3.29 -14.20 9.93
N TRP A 78 3.61 -15.31 10.59
CA TRP A 78 4.97 -15.64 11.05
C TRP A 78 5.94 -15.94 9.89
N ASP A 79 5.57 -16.75 8.90
CA ASP A 79 6.40 -17.00 7.71
C ASP A 79 6.58 -15.73 6.87
N ARG A 80 5.53 -14.90 6.75
CA ARG A 80 5.62 -13.54 6.19
C ARG A 80 6.61 -12.65 6.96
N LYS A 81 6.76 -12.88 8.27
CA LYS A 81 7.64 -12.11 9.17
C LYS A 81 9.03 -12.74 9.36
N ILE A 82 9.25 -14.00 9.01
CA ILE A 82 10.59 -14.63 8.94
C ILE A 82 11.37 -14.04 7.76
N ASP A 83 10.71 -13.69 6.65
CA ASP A 83 11.36 -12.93 5.57
C ASP A 83 11.70 -11.49 6.02
N LEU A 84 10.86 -10.88 6.86
CA LEU A 84 11.19 -9.63 7.55
C LEU A 84 12.38 -9.82 8.52
N ALA A 85 12.47 -10.95 9.22
CA ALA A 85 13.58 -11.29 10.12
C ALA A 85 14.89 -11.62 9.37
N LYS A 86 14.82 -12.14 8.14
CA LYS A 86 15.99 -12.25 7.23
C LYS A 86 16.45 -10.88 6.76
N MET A 87 15.52 -9.95 6.52
CA MET A 87 15.83 -8.54 6.24
C MET A 87 16.42 -7.83 7.46
N LEU A 88 15.88 -8.03 8.66
CA LEU A 88 16.41 -7.49 9.92
C LEU A 88 17.77 -8.09 10.31
N ARG A 89 18.14 -9.25 9.73
CA ARG A 89 19.48 -9.83 9.83
C ARG A 89 20.56 -8.96 9.16
N ALA A 90 20.18 -8.01 8.30
CA ALA A 90 21.06 -6.96 7.78
C ALA A 90 21.22 -5.77 8.75
N VAL A 91 20.34 -5.64 9.74
CA VAL A 91 20.34 -4.60 10.80
C VAL A 91 20.95 -5.13 12.11
N ARG A 92 21.61 -6.28 12.03
CA ARG A 92 22.00 -7.14 13.16
C ARG A 92 22.97 -6.50 14.16
N GLU A 93 23.74 -5.49 13.76
CA GLU A 93 24.73 -4.86 14.64
C GLU A 93 24.07 -4.01 15.75
N THR A 94 22.82 -3.58 15.59
CA THR A 94 22.12 -2.74 16.58
C THR A 94 21.26 -3.53 17.57
N PHE A 95 20.96 -4.81 17.29
CA PHE A 95 19.93 -5.57 18.00
C PHE A 95 20.42 -6.78 18.81
N ASP A 96 21.73 -7.04 18.87
CA ASP A 96 22.31 -8.21 19.56
C ASP A 96 22.10 -8.22 21.10
N ALA A 97 21.41 -7.22 21.68
CA ALA A 97 21.12 -7.12 23.10
C ALA A 97 19.68 -7.49 23.52
N CYS A 98 18.74 -7.71 22.59
CA CYS A 98 17.31 -7.93 22.92
C CYS A 98 16.74 -9.21 22.29
N SER A 99 15.85 -9.91 22.99
CA SER A 99 15.13 -11.03 22.37
C SER A 99 14.09 -10.52 21.36
N PHE A 100 13.92 -11.21 20.23
CA PHE A 100 13.01 -10.82 19.14
C PHE A 100 11.62 -10.39 19.62
N PHE A 101 11.08 -11.02 20.67
CA PHE A 101 9.75 -10.73 21.21
C PHE A 101 9.68 -9.54 22.15
N GLU A 102 10.75 -9.23 22.90
CA GLU A 102 10.83 -8.00 23.71
C GLU A 102 10.88 -6.78 22.81
N THR A 103 11.66 -6.86 21.74
CA THR A 103 11.67 -5.85 20.67
C THR A 103 10.31 -5.78 19.98
N TYR A 104 9.67 -6.91 19.67
CA TYR A 104 8.38 -6.94 18.95
C TYR A 104 7.22 -6.31 19.72
N THR A 105 7.15 -6.51 21.05
CA THR A 105 6.05 -5.98 21.88
C THR A 105 6.19 -4.47 22.10
N HIS A 106 7.42 -3.97 22.25
CA HIS A 106 7.70 -2.53 22.24
C HIS A 106 7.50 -1.92 20.85
N TYR A 107 7.97 -2.61 19.80
CA TYR A 107 7.85 -2.18 18.42
C TYR A 107 6.39 -2.07 17.97
N PHE A 108 5.47 -2.96 18.35
CA PHE A 108 4.06 -2.85 17.93
C PHE A 108 3.37 -1.61 18.53
N ASN A 109 3.72 -1.26 19.77
CA ASN A 109 3.20 -0.06 20.42
C ASN A 109 3.88 1.21 19.88
N ASP A 110 5.20 1.16 19.65
CA ASP A 110 5.97 2.29 19.13
C ASP A 110 5.82 2.50 17.61
N THR A 111 5.50 1.47 16.82
CA THR A 111 5.32 1.59 15.36
C THR A 111 3.94 2.01 14.93
N ALA A 112 2.93 1.96 15.79
CA ALA A 112 1.70 2.69 15.50
C ALA A 112 1.96 4.21 15.53
N GLU A 113 2.85 4.67 16.41
CA GLU A 113 3.24 6.07 16.56
C GLU A 113 4.39 6.49 15.62
N ASN A 114 5.29 5.57 15.28
CA ASN A 114 6.48 5.80 14.45
C ASN A 114 6.48 5.02 13.13
N HIS A 115 5.30 4.65 12.61
CA HIS A 115 5.15 3.84 11.39
C HIS A 115 5.94 4.42 10.21
N SER A 116 5.90 5.74 10.03
CA SER A 116 6.62 6.46 8.99
C SER A 116 8.14 6.35 9.12
N GLU A 117 8.68 6.33 10.34
CA GLU A 117 10.12 6.25 10.61
C GLU A 117 10.64 4.81 10.53
N ALA A 118 9.83 3.82 10.91
CA ALA A 118 10.11 2.41 10.65
C ALA A 118 10.08 2.12 9.14
N MET A 119 9.04 2.57 8.44
CA MET A 119 8.96 2.47 6.97
C MET A 119 10.12 3.21 6.30
N ARG A 120 10.66 4.29 6.89
CA ARG A 120 11.88 4.96 6.40
C ARG A 120 13.11 4.04 6.37
N CYS A 121 13.23 3.10 7.31
CA CYS A 121 14.31 2.11 7.35
C CYS A 121 14.10 0.93 6.40
N PHE A 122 12.84 0.69 5.97
CA PHE A 122 12.48 -0.33 4.97
C PHE A 122 12.35 0.23 3.56
N ASN A 123 12.19 1.56 3.41
CA ASN A 123 12.19 2.23 2.14
C ASN A 123 13.49 1.89 1.43
N HIS A 124 13.35 1.41 0.20
CA HIS A 124 14.44 0.98 -0.68
C HIS A 124 15.71 1.80 -0.49
N ASN A 125 16.86 1.12 -0.49
CA ASN A 125 18.19 1.72 -0.42
C ASN A 125 18.18 3.03 -1.24
N ILE A 126 18.32 4.17 -0.57
CA ILE A 126 18.24 5.50 -1.20
C ILE A 126 19.13 5.54 -2.44
N GLN A 127 20.27 4.85 -2.38
CA GLN A 127 21.18 4.69 -3.49
C GLN A 127 20.55 4.01 -4.71
N GLU A 128 19.76 2.95 -4.53
CA GLU A 128 19.04 2.28 -5.63
C GLU A 128 18.04 3.23 -6.29
N ILE A 129 17.26 3.98 -5.50
CA ILE A 129 16.33 4.97 -6.04
C ILE A 129 17.10 6.02 -6.85
N MET A 130 18.20 6.54 -6.30
CA MET A 130 19.05 7.52 -6.98
C MET A 130 19.63 6.96 -8.28
N ASP A 131 20.17 5.75 -8.24
CA ASP A 131 20.76 5.07 -9.40
C ASP A 131 19.70 4.84 -10.49
N SER A 132 18.47 4.51 -10.11
CA SER A 132 17.33 4.36 -11.01
C SER A 132 16.97 5.67 -11.71
N VAL A 133 16.83 6.76 -10.94
CA VAL A 133 16.53 8.09 -11.49
C VAL A 133 17.68 8.56 -12.39
N TYR A 134 18.93 8.36 -11.98
CA TYR A 134 20.11 8.74 -12.77
C TYR A 134 20.25 7.92 -14.05
N SER A 135 19.96 6.62 -14.00
CA SER A 135 19.99 5.77 -15.19
C SER A 135 18.90 6.16 -16.18
N TYR A 136 17.73 6.57 -15.70
CA TYR A 136 16.59 6.91 -16.55
C TYR A 136 16.67 8.33 -17.14
N LEU A 137 17.03 9.33 -16.34
CA LEU A 137 17.03 10.75 -16.73
C LEU A 137 18.43 11.31 -17.04
N GLY A 138 19.48 10.53 -16.78
CA GLY A 138 20.87 10.96 -16.90
C GLY A 138 21.35 11.75 -15.68
N LYS A 139 22.41 11.25 -15.02
CA LYS A 139 22.98 11.85 -13.80
C LYS A 139 23.29 13.35 -13.92
N ALA A 140 23.77 13.81 -15.08
CA ALA A 140 24.10 15.22 -15.30
C ALA A 140 22.88 16.16 -15.25
N HIS A 141 21.68 15.62 -15.43
CA HIS A 141 20.44 16.39 -15.49
C HIS A 141 19.65 16.35 -14.18
N VAL A 142 20.06 15.55 -13.20
CA VAL A 142 19.28 15.31 -11.99
C VAL A 142 20.01 15.83 -10.76
N LYS A 143 19.29 16.56 -9.91
CA LYS A 143 19.72 16.90 -8.56
C LYS A 143 18.68 16.42 -7.56
N ILE A 144 19.09 15.51 -6.68
CA ILE A 144 18.24 15.06 -5.56
C ILE A 144 18.22 16.16 -4.51
N LEU A 145 17.05 16.44 -3.96
CA LEU A 145 16.89 17.41 -2.87
C LEU A 145 16.84 16.66 -1.53
N PRO A 146 17.44 17.22 -0.47
CA PRO A 146 17.42 16.63 0.86
C PRO A 146 16.04 16.71 1.53
N ASP A 147 15.14 17.53 0.98
CA ASP A 147 13.78 17.68 1.46
C ASP A 147 12.99 16.40 1.25
N ILE A 148 12.41 15.91 2.34
CA ILE A 148 11.50 14.76 2.38
C ILE A 148 10.10 15.32 2.56
N LYS A 149 9.10 14.77 1.83
CA LYS A 149 7.69 15.16 2.02
C LYS A 149 7.29 15.01 3.50
N PRO A 150 6.80 16.05 4.17
CA PRO A 150 6.26 15.90 5.52
C PRO A 150 4.90 15.19 5.48
N GLY A 151 4.86 13.95 5.97
CA GLY A 151 3.66 13.11 6.10
C GLY A 151 3.57 11.97 5.06
N GLY A 152 3.03 10.82 5.50
CA GLY A 152 2.85 9.59 4.71
C GLY A 152 3.75 8.42 5.16
N SER A 153 3.23 7.19 5.08
CA SER A 153 3.99 5.95 5.37
C SER A 153 5.10 5.68 4.34
N ASN A 154 4.96 6.23 3.13
CA ASN A 154 5.97 6.16 2.06
C ASN A 154 6.59 7.55 1.87
N ALA A 155 7.61 7.87 2.67
CA ALA A 155 8.38 9.11 2.53
C ALA A 155 8.95 9.23 1.10
N GLY A 156 8.29 10.01 0.26
CA GLY A 156 8.70 10.23 -1.12
C GLY A 156 9.94 11.12 -1.23
N PHE A 157 10.83 10.79 -2.18
CA PHE A 157 12.01 11.60 -2.49
C PHE A 157 11.60 12.79 -3.35
N ILE A 158 12.40 13.87 -3.28
CA ILE A 158 12.26 14.99 -4.20
C ILE A 158 13.50 15.06 -5.07
N PHE A 159 13.31 15.26 -6.37
CA PHE A 159 14.41 15.60 -7.26
C PHE A 159 14.03 16.71 -8.22
N THR A 160 15.04 17.41 -8.72
CA THR A 160 14.91 18.32 -9.85
C THR A 160 15.54 17.71 -11.08
N TYR A 161 14.90 17.87 -12.23
CA TYR A 161 15.37 17.44 -13.53
C TYR A 161 15.53 18.66 -14.46
N ASN A 162 16.72 18.80 -15.02
CA ASN A 162 17.13 19.90 -15.89
C ASN A 162 17.03 19.47 -17.35
N GLN A 163 16.02 20.00 -18.04
CA GLN A 163 15.82 19.80 -19.47
C GLN A 163 16.18 21.09 -20.21
N GLY A 164 17.45 21.24 -20.57
CA GLY A 164 17.98 22.47 -21.15
C GLY A 164 17.96 23.63 -20.15
N ALA A 165 17.22 24.71 -20.47
CA ALA A 165 17.09 25.89 -19.61
C ALA A 165 15.98 25.77 -18.55
N VAL A 166 15.20 24.69 -18.56
CA VAL A 166 14.06 24.49 -17.64
C VAL A 166 14.42 23.47 -16.57
N THR A 167 14.26 23.86 -15.30
CA THR A 167 14.36 22.96 -14.16
C THR A 167 12.97 22.63 -13.66
N LYS A 168 12.62 21.34 -13.65
CA LYS A 168 11.36 20.83 -13.12
C LYS A 168 11.61 20.08 -11.82
N LYS A 169 10.70 20.18 -10.85
CA LYS A 169 10.79 19.50 -9.56
C LYS A 169 9.74 18.38 -9.50
N TYR A 170 10.09 17.20 -9.00
CA TYR A 170 9.21 16.05 -8.94
C TYR A 170 9.20 15.43 -7.55
N TRP A 171 8.02 14.95 -7.15
CA TRP A 171 7.80 14.05 -6.03
C TRP A 171 7.89 12.62 -6.51
N LEU A 172 8.76 11.83 -5.89
CA LEU A 172 9.00 10.44 -6.26
C LEU A 172 8.42 9.52 -5.19
N LYS A 173 7.55 8.61 -5.60
CA LYS A 173 7.06 7.52 -4.76
C LYS A 173 7.40 6.17 -5.36
N ALA A 174 7.56 5.16 -4.52
CA ALA A 174 7.65 3.78 -4.96
C ALA A 174 6.23 3.21 -5.10
N ASN A 175 5.94 2.64 -6.28
CA ASN A 175 4.77 1.77 -6.46
C ASN A 175 5.22 0.34 -6.16
N GLU A 176 5.07 -0.02 -4.88
CA GLU A 176 5.25 -1.36 -4.36
C GLU A 176 3.86 -1.98 -4.13
N THR A 177 3.64 -3.20 -4.60
CA THR A 177 2.54 -3.97 -4.00
C THR A 177 3.02 -4.52 -2.67
N ASN A 178 2.12 -4.46 -1.68
CA ASN A 178 2.23 -5.25 -0.47
C ASN A 178 2.57 -6.72 -0.81
N TRP A 179 3.86 -7.06 -0.77
CA TRP A 179 4.40 -8.41 -0.61
C TRP A 179 3.98 -9.46 -1.67
N GLU A 180 3.33 -9.06 -2.76
CA GLU A 180 2.87 -9.92 -3.88
C GLU A 180 3.57 -9.52 -5.20
N LEU A 181 4.91 -9.52 -5.20
CA LEU A 181 5.85 -9.66 -6.34
C LEU A 181 5.70 -8.83 -7.64
N ASN A 182 4.70 -7.96 -7.83
CA ASN A 182 4.59 -7.11 -9.03
C ASN A 182 3.98 -5.72 -8.71
N PRO A 183 4.49 -4.62 -9.28
CA PRO A 183 3.89 -3.29 -9.11
C PRO A 183 2.42 -3.27 -9.58
N ASP A 184 1.57 -2.48 -8.92
CA ASP A 184 0.17 -2.39 -9.34
C ASP A 184 0.07 -1.54 -10.60
N ALA A 185 0.15 -2.18 -11.75
CA ALA A 185 0.10 -1.52 -13.05
C ALA A 185 -1.22 -0.76 -13.29
N ARG A 186 -2.27 -1.04 -12.51
CA ARG A 186 -3.52 -0.27 -12.56
C ARG A 186 -3.29 1.16 -12.07
N GLU A 187 -2.39 1.35 -11.10
CA GLU A 187 -2.05 2.66 -10.56
C GLU A 187 -1.37 3.55 -11.60
N LEU A 188 -0.50 2.97 -12.43
CA LEU A 188 0.14 3.66 -13.56
C LEU A 188 -0.91 4.18 -14.54
N VAL A 189 -1.87 3.33 -14.88
CA VAL A 189 -2.99 3.68 -15.77
C VAL A 189 -3.92 4.73 -15.14
N ALA A 190 -4.19 4.65 -13.84
CA ALA A 190 -4.95 5.66 -13.13
C ALA A 190 -4.23 7.03 -13.18
N TYR A 191 -2.90 7.07 -12.99
CA TYR A 191 -2.12 8.30 -13.16
C TYR A 191 -2.21 8.88 -14.59
N LEU A 192 -2.06 8.04 -15.61
CA LEU A 192 -2.20 8.45 -17.01
C LEU A 192 -3.60 9.03 -17.31
N LEU A 193 -4.64 8.38 -16.81
CA LEU A 193 -6.02 8.83 -17.00
C LEU A 193 -6.30 10.15 -16.28
N LEU A 194 -5.89 10.27 -15.02
CA LEU A 194 -6.04 11.49 -14.23
C LEU A 194 -5.30 12.67 -14.88
N LYS A 195 -4.08 12.44 -15.39
CA LYS A 195 -3.32 13.43 -16.18
C LYS A 195 -4.13 13.86 -17.42
N ASN A 196 -4.62 12.92 -18.20
CA ASN A 196 -5.29 13.23 -19.47
C ASN A 196 -6.62 13.98 -19.30
N ILE A 197 -7.32 13.77 -18.18
CA ILE A 197 -8.55 14.53 -17.86
C ILE A 197 -8.30 15.83 -17.08
N GLY A 198 -7.03 16.12 -16.74
CA GLY A 198 -6.64 17.32 -16.01
C GLY A 198 -7.06 17.35 -14.54
N VAL A 199 -7.14 16.17 -13.90
CA VAL A 199 -7.46 16.00 -12.46
C VAL A 199 -6.30 15.38 -11.69
N GLY A 200 -5.23 14.96 -12.38
CA GLY A 200 -3.98 14.48 -11.78
C GLY A 200 -2.83 15.47 -11.92
N PRO A 201 -1.60 15.05 -11.62
CA PRO A 201 -0.40 15.83 -11.89
C PRO A 201 -0.27 16.08 -13.41
N ALA A 202 0.14 17.29 -13.81
CA ALA A 202 0.32 17.63 -15.22
C ALA A 202 1.37 16.74 -15.93
N GLU A 203 2.33 16.22 -15.18
CA GLU A 203 3.33 15.29 -15.68
C GLU A 203 3.59 14.17 -14.67
N CYS A 204 3.69 12.94 -15.19
CA CYS A 204 4.10 11.75 -14.45
C CYS A 204 5.26 11.09 -15.20
N LEU A 205 6.33 10.78 -14.48
CA LEU A 205 7.46 9.98 -14.92
C LEU A 205 7.34 8.58 -14.32
N PHE A 206 7.45 7.54 -15.14
CA PHE A 206 7.46 6.15 -14.69
C PHE A 206 8.87 5.61 -14.84
N ILE A 207 9.59 5.57 -13.72
CA ILE A 207 11.02 5.32 -13.67
C ILE A 207 11.24 3.84 -13.30
N PRO A 208 11.84 3.03 -14.19
CA PRO A 208 12.20 1.66 -13.86
C PRO A 208 13.35 1.66 -12.83
N PRO A 209 13.38 0.70 -11.89
CA PRO A 209 14.50 0.57 -10.99
C PRO A 209 15.74 0.06 -11.72
N SER A 210 16.92 0.44 -11.22
CA SER A 210 18.23 0.05 -11.76
C SER A 210 18.57 -1.41 -11.46
N THR A 211 18.05 -1.98 -10.37
CA THR A 211 18.46 -3.31 -9.87
C THR A 211 17.31 -4.24 -9.51
N SER A 212 16.23 -3.74 -8.88
CA SER A 212 15.04 -4.54 -8.55
C SER A 212 14.20 -4.88 -9.80
N LYS A 213 13.42 -5.97 -9.76
CA LYS A 213 12.42 -6.32 -10.79
C LYS A 213 10.96 -6.14 -10.33
N SER A 214 10.73 -5.66 -9.11
CA SER A 214 9.41 -5.69 -8.47
C SER A 214 8.83 -4.33 -8.11
N VAL A 215 9.50 -3.25 -8.49
CA VAL A 215 9.14 -1.87 -8.10
C VAL A 215 9.12 -1.01 -9.36
N ILE A 216 8.25 -0.01 -9.41
CA ILE A 216 8.33 1.10 -10.37
C ILE A 216 8.26 2.38 -9.55
N TYR A 217 9.13 3.34 -9.82
CA TYR A 217 9.03 4.64 -9.18
C TYR A 217 8.17 5.58 -10.02
N ILE A 218 7.30 6.34 -9.37
CA ILE A 218 6.40 7.30 -10.00
C ILE A 218 6.83 8.68 -9.56
N GLY A 219 7.33 9.48 -10.51
CA GLY A 219 7.69 10.88 -10.32
C GLY A 219 6.55 11.80 -10.77
N THR A 220 5.86 12.47 -9.85
CA THR A 220 4.81 13.45 -10.18
C THR A 220 5.35 14.86 -10.10
N LEU A 221 5.01 15.72 -11.07
CA LEU A 221 5.48 17.10 -11.09
C LEU A 221 5.01 17.87 -9.84
N ASP A 222 5.92 18.56 -9.18
CA ASP A 222 5.63 19.49 -8.09
C ASP A 222 5.18 20.83 -8.67
N GLU A 223 3.88 21.02 -8.80
CA GLU A 223 3.28 22.25 -9.32
C GLU A 223 3.21 23.33 -8.21
N PRO A 224 3.85 24.50 -8.40
CA PRO A 224 3.83 25.57 -7.39
C PRO A 224 2.43 26.06 -7.01
N GLU A 225 1.47 25.98 -7.93
CA GLU A 225 0.09 26.40 -7.74
C GLU A 225 -0.76 25.38 -6.96
N PHE A 226 -0.24 24.18 -6.69
CA PHE A 226 -0.99 23.15 -5.98
C PHE A 226 -1.01 23.41 -4.46
N ILE A 227 -2.23 23.49 -3.92
CA ILE A 227 -2.48 23.64 -2.49
C ILE A 227 -3.25 22.41 -2.00
N GLN A 228 -2.61 21.60 -1.15
CA GLN A 228 -3.24 20.46 -0.48
C GLN A 228 -4.51 20.87 0.28
N ALA A 229 -5.53 20.01 0.27
CA ALA A 229 -6.80 20.30 0.91
C ALA A 229 -6.67 20.62 2.42
N ARG A 230 -5.78 19.93 3.14
CA ARG A 230 -5.50 20.21 4.56
C ARG A 230 -4.98 21.62 4.84
N LYS A 231 -4.45 22.32 3.82
CA LYS A 231 -3.88 23.67 3.92
C LYS A 231 -4.87 24.75 3.49
N LEU A 232 -6.06 24.38 3.01
CA LEU A 232 -7.07 25.34 2.60
C LEU A 232 -7.74 25.96 3.83
N THR A 233 -7.96 27.27 3.80
CA THR A 233 -8.70 27.99 4.86
C THR A 233 -10.20 27.73 4.78
N GLU A 234 -10.70 27.41 3.59
CA GLU A 234 -12.11 27.12 3.31
C GLU A 234 -12.25 25.76 2.63
N PRO A 235 -13.33 25.02 2.88
CA PRO A 235 -13.59 23.77 2.18
C PRO A 235 -13.73 23.97 0.67
N ILE A 236 -13.24 22.98 -0.08
CA ILE A 236 -13.24 23.04 -1.54
C ILE A 236 -14.66 23.27 -2.07
N HIS A 237 -14.74 23.93 -3.22
CA HIS A 237 -16.02 24.23 -3.87
C HIS A 237 -16.83 22.95 -4.12
N GLU A 238 -18.17 23.08 -4.09
CA GLU A 238 -19.11 21.96 -4.31
C GLU A 238 -18.73 21.14 -5.55
N VAL A 239 -18.47 21.82 -6.68
CA VAL A 239 -18.06 21.19 -7.94
C VAL A 239 -16.82 20.29 -7.77
N ALA A 240 -15.75 20.80 -7.15
CA ALA A 240 -14.54 20.01 -6.93
C ALA A 240 -14.77 18.84 -5.96
N ALA A 241 -15.62 19.01 -4.95
CA ALA A 241 -15.96 17.93 -4.02
C ALA A 241 -16.75 16.81 -4.70
N VAL A 242 -17.70 17.16 -5.58
CA VAL A 242 -18.47 16.20 -6.37
C VAL A 242 -17.57 15.50 -7.38
N GLU A 243 -16.68 16.24 -8.07
CA GLU A 243 -15.71 15.67 -9.01
C GLU A 243 -14.75 14.68 -8.34
N LEU A 244 -14.25 14.99 -7.14
CA LEU A 244 -13.40 14.09 -6.37
C LEU A 244 -14.14 12.81 -5.98
N HIS A 245 -15.41 12.94 -5.56
CA HIS A 245 -16.24 11.80 -5.21
C HIS A 245 -16.53 10.92 -6.44
N LEU A 246 -16.85 11.55 -7.57
CA LEU A 246 -17.11 10.89 -8.84
C LEU A 246 -15.88 10.12 -9.32
N ILE A 247 -14.73 10.78 -9.44
CA ILE A 247 -13.52 10.15 -9.98
C ILE A 247 -13.00 9.05 -9.05
N GLY A 248 -13.13 9.25 -7.73
CA GLY A 248 -12.81 8.23 -6.74
C GLY A 248 -13.69 6.99 -6.87
N ALA A 249 -14.97 7.15 -7.22
CA ALA A 249 -15.87 6.03 -7.48
C ALA A 249 -15.58 5.35 -8.83
N LEU A 250 -15.45 6.13 -9.91
CA LEU A 250 -15.22 5.61 -11.27
C LEU A 250 -13.92 4.83 -11.38
N LEU A 251 -12.84 5.34 -10.78
CA LEU A 251 -11.51 4.76 -10.84
C LEU A 251 -11.17 3.89 -9.65
N TYR A 252 -12.10 3.71 -8.71
CA TYR A 252 -11.90 2.90 -7.50
C TYR A 252 -10.72 3.37 -6.64
N LEU A 253 -10.56 4.69 -6.52
CA LEU A 253 -9.49 5.31 -5.75
C LEU A 253 -9.82 5.29 -4.25
N THR A 254 -8.89 4.75 -3.49
CA THR A 254 -8.83 4.81 -2.03
C THR A 254 -7.75 5.78 -1.58
N ASP A 255 -7.70 6.04 -0.28
CA ASP A 255 -6.72 6.96 0.33
C ASP A 255 -6.74 8.40 -0.23
N LEU A 256 -7.91 8.89 -0.66
CA LEU A 256 -8.11 10.30 -1.00
C LEU A 256 -8.27 11.14 0.27
N ASN A 257 -7.30 11.13 1.17
CA ASN A 257 -7.26 11.99 2.36
C ASN A 257 -6.81 13.42 1.99
N SER A 258 -6.92 14.37 2.92
CA SER A 258 -6.68 15.79 2.63
C SER A 258 -5.23 16.18 2.35
N GLU A 259 -4.28 15.23 2.41
CA GLU A 259 -2.90 15.41 1.94
C GLU A 259 -2.70 14.98 0.49
N ASN A 260 -3.62 14.19 -0.04
CA ASN A 260 -3.49 13.48 -1.32
C ASN A 260 -4.30 14.12 -2.46
N PHE A 261 -5.12 15.12 -2.14
CA PHE A 261 -5.77 15.98 -3.12
C PHE A 261 -5.73 17.45 -2.68
N GLY A 262 -6.11 18.33 -3.60
CA GLY A 262 -6.14 19.77 -3.37
C GLY A 262 -6.64 20.53 -4.58
N LEU A 263 -6.28 21.80 -4.63
CA LEU A 263 -6.59 22.68 -5.76
C LEU A 263 -5.28 23.06 -6.46
N GLY A 264 -5.22 22.82 -7.77
CA GLY A 264 -4.13 23.28 -8.62
C GLY A 264 -4.45 24.59 -9.33
N LYS A 265 -3.82 24.77 -10.49
CA LYS A 265 -4.03 25.92 -11.36
C LYS A 265 -5.53 26.15 -11.67
N ASP A 266 -5.93 27.42 -11.68
CA ASP A 266 -7.31 27.86 -11.91
C ASP A 266 -8.34 27.29 -10.92
N ASN A 267 -7.92 26.95 -9.69
CA ASN A 267 -8.75 26.31 -8.66
C ASN A 267 -9.37 24.98 -9.09
N LYS A 268 -8.73 24.27 -10.03
CA LYS A 268 -9.18 22.95 -10.46
C LYS A 268 -8.78 21.88 -9.46
N LEU A 269 -9.61 20.85 -9.33
CA LEU A 269 -9.28 19.67 -8.52
C LEU A 269 -8.01 19.00 -9.05
N THR A 270 -7.07 18.70 -8.15
CA THR A 270 -5.87 17.91 -8.45
C THR A 270 -5.68 16.83 -7.39
N ILE A 271 -5.49 15.58 -7.85
CA ILE A 271 -5.18 14.40 -7.04
C ILE A 271 -3.72 14.07 -7.28
N VAL A 272 -2.91 14.02 -6.21
CA VAL A 272 -1.46 13.80 -6.30
C VAL A 272 -1.05 12.40 -5.88
N ASP A 273 -1.86 11.75 -5.03
CA ASP A 273 -1.58 10.43 -4.51
C ASP A 273 -2.89 9.68 -4.21
N PHE A 274 -2.85 8.35 -4.25
CA PHE A 274 -4.00 7.48 -4.04
C PHE A 274 -3.55 6.02 -3.92
N SER A 275 -4.47 5.20 -3.45
CA SER A 275 -4.40 3.74 -3.56
C SER A 275 -5.55 3.22 -4.41
N LEU A 276 -5.49 1.97 -4.85
CA LEU A 276 -6.58 1.32 -5.58
C LEU A 276 -7.17 0.16 -4.78
N THR A 277 -8.50 0.06 -4.75
CA THR A 277 -9.12 -1.16 -4.20
C THR A 277 -8.97 -2.35 -5.16
N LYS A 278 -8.92 -3.56 -4.59
CA LYS A 278 -9.01 -4.82 -5.36
C LYS A 278 -10.45 -5.12 -5.81
N ALA A 279 -11.46 -4.43 -5.28
CA ALA A 279 -12.89 -4.64 -5.53
C ALA A 279 -13.46 -3.92 -6.78
N TYR A 280 -12.63 -3.56 -7.76
CA TYR A 280 -13.07 -2.83 -8.96
C TYR A 280 -14.01 -3.63 -9.89
N GLN A 281 -14.28 -4.88 -9.55
CA GLN A 281 -15.21 -5.77 -10.27
C GLN A 281 -16.65 -5.67 -9.72
N GLU A 282 -16.88 -4.90 -8.66
CA GLU A 282 -18.21 -4.71 -8.05
C GLU A 282 -18.99 -3.58 -8.75
N THR A 283 -20.10 -3.93 -9.38
CA THR A 283 -20.82 -3.16 -10.42
C THR A 283 -21.83 -2.11 -9.92
N GLN A 284 -21.55 -1.38 -8.84
CA GLN A 284 -22.53 -0.44 -8.24
C GLN A 284 -22.07 1.03 -8.11
N CYS A 285 -21.20 1.51 -9.02
CA CYS A 285 -20.61 2.85 -8.94
C CYS A 285 -21.62 4.00 -8.87
N VAL A 286 -22.70 3.97 -9.68
CA VAL A 286 -23.73 5.04 -9.69
C VAL A 286 -24.50 5.08 -8.38
N ASN A 287 -24.89 3.91 -7.84
CA ASN A 287 -25.61 3.83 -6.57
C ASN A 287 -24.71 4.26 -5.41
N PHE A 288 -23.45 3.85 -5.41
CA PHE A 288 -22.45 4.31 -4.45
C PHE A 288 -22.30 5.84 -4.51
N PHE A 289 -22.17 6.43 -5.69
CA PHE A 289 -22.05 7.87 -5.87
C PHE A 289 -23.26 8.65 -5.34
N LYS A 290 -24.48 8.15 -5.59
CA LYS A 290 -25.73 8.79 -5.13
C LYS A 290 -25.92 8.69 -3.61
N THR A 291 -25.62 7.53 -3.03
CA THR A 291 -26.03 7.18 -1.65
C THR A 291 -24.95 7.40 -0.59
N GLN A 292 -23.68 7.41 -0.98
CA GLN A 292 -22.55 7.52 -0.05
C GLN A 292 -21.87 8.88 -0.25
N GLY A 293 -21.50 9.53 0.85
CA GLY A 293 -20.65 10.72 0.85
C GLY A 293 -19.37 10.46 1.62
N ARG A 294 -18.24 10.98 1.14
CA ARG A 294 -16.99 10.97 1.92
C ARG A 294 -17.14 11.86 3.16
N GLN A 295 -16.68 11.39 4.32
CA GLN A 295 -16.90 12.07 5.61
C GLN A 295 -15.82 13.07 6.01
N GLN A 296 -15.01 13.54 5.06
CA GLN A 296 -13.90 14.45 5.35
C GLN A 296 -14.39 15.90 5.51
N PRO A 297 -13.87 16.69 6.48
CA PRO A 297 -14.28 18.09 6.70
C PRO A 297 -14.17 18.98 5.45
N GLU A 298 -13.11 18.79 4.68
CA GLU A 298 -12.80 19.52 3.45
C GLU A 298 -13.85 19.25 2.35
N LEU A 299 -14.59 18.14 2.46
CA LEU A 299 -15.66 17.73 1.55
C LEU A 299 -17.05 18.01 2.10
N ARG A 300 -17.20 18.85 3.14
CA ARG A 300 -18.53 19.15 3.71
C ARG A 300 -19.55 19.62 2.67
N LYS A 301 -19.11 20.38 1.67
CA LYS A 301 -19.96 20.87 0.56
C LYS A 301 -20.51 19.76 -0.33
N LEU A 302 -19.92 18.56 -0.32
CA LEU A 302 -20.51 17.39 -0.96
C LEU A 302 -21.85 17.02 -0.31
N LYS A 303 -21.94 17.11 1.01
CA LYS A 303 -23.15 16.78 1.78
C LYS A 303 -24.26 17.80 1.54
N ASP A 304 -23.88 19.06 1.31
CA ASP A 304 -24.80 20.17 1.05
C ASP A 304 -25.46 20.04 -0.34
N ALA A 305 -24.79 19.39 -1.30
CA ALA A 305 -25.33 19.14 -2.63
C ALA A 305 -26.43 18.06 -2.62
N THR A 306 -27.58 18.34 -3.24
CA THR A 306 -28.64 17.34 -3.46
C THR A 306 -28.20 16.26 -4.47
N SER A 307 -28.88 15.11 -4.50
CA SER A 307 -28.58 14.04 -5.46
C SER A 307 -28.67 14.52 -6.91
N GLU A 308 -29.67 15.35 -7.23
CA GLU A 308 -29.89 15.93 -8.55
C GLU A 308 -28.73 16.85 -8.93
N ARG A 309 -28.31 17.74 -8.01
CA ARG A 309 -27.19 18.66 -8.23
C ARG A 309 -25.87 17.91 -8.43
N ARG A 310 -25.62 16.87 -7.63
CA ARG A 310 -24.44 16.01 -7.79
C ARG A 310 -24.44 15.33 -9.16
N MET A 311 -25.59 14.88 -9.63
CA MET A 311 -25.72 14.25 -10.94
C MET A 311 -25.50 15.24 -12.08
N GLU A 312 -26.00 16.47 -11.96
CA GLU A 312 -25.75 17.54 -12.94
C GLU A 312 -24.24 17.84 -13.07
N ILE A 313 -23.56 18.06 -11.95
CA ILE A 313 -22.11 18.29 -11.92
C ILE A 313 -21.37 17.07 -12.49
N ALA A 314 -21.78 15.85 -12.13
CA ALA A 314 -21.15 14.63 -12.61
C ALA A 314 -21.24 14.50 -14.14
N LYS A 315 -22.42 14.76 -14.72
CA LYS A 315 -22.62 14.71 -16.17
C LYS A 315 -21.78 15.77 -16.90
N GLU A 316 -21.71 17.00 -16.37
CA GLU A 316 -20.87 18.04 -16.95
C GLU A 316 -19.37 17.70 -16.84
N ALA A 317 -18.93 17.17 -15.70
CA ALA A 317 -17.56 16.71 -15.51
C ALA A 317 -17.19 15.60 -16.51
N LEU A 318 -18.04 14.57 -16.66
CA LEU A 318 -17.81 13.48 -17.62
C LEU A 318 -17.70 14.00 -19.06
N ARG A 319 -18.58 14.94 -19.46
CA ARG A 319 -18.54 15.57 -20.79
C ARG A 319 -17.25 16.37 -21.00
N ARG A 320 -16.84 17.15 -20.00
CA ARG A 320 -15.63 17.97 -20.03
C ARG A 320 -14.36 17.12 -20.05
N TRP A 321 -14.31 16.07 -19.25
CA TRP A 321 -13.19 15.14 -19.17
C TRP A 321 -13.08 14.25 -20.39
N LYS A 322 -14.16 14.07 -21.16
CA LYS A 322 -14.20 13.14 -22.31
C LYS A 322 -13.65 11.77 -21.91
N LEU A 323 -14.08 11.28 -20.75
CA LEU A 323 -13.43 10.15 -20.09
C LEU A 323 -13.47 8.88 -20.95
N GLU A 324 -14.58 8.65 -21.65
CA GLU A 324 -14.75 7.55 -22.60
C GLU A 324 -13.75 7.61 -23.77
N GLU A 325 -13.49 8.81 -24.30
CA GLU A 325 -12.50 9.04 -25.37
C GLU A 325 -11.06 8.87 -24.88
N ASN A 326 -10.79 9.15 -23.59
CA ASN A 326 -9.46 9.07 -23.01
C ASN A 326 -9.04 7.64 -22.64
N ILE A 327 -9.97 6.73 -22.36
CA ILE A 327 -9.68 5.31 -22.06
C ILE A 327 -8.82 4.63 -23.16
N PRO A 328 -9.19 4.67 -24.45
CA PRO A 328 -8.37 4.06 -25.50
C PRO A 328 -7.02 4.76 -25.69
N LEU A 329 -6.93 6.08 -25.45
CA LEU A 329 -5.66 6.82 -25.50
C LEU A 329 -4.71 6.35 -24.40
N VAL A 330 -5.20 6.28 -23.16
CA VAL A 330 -4.42 5.79 -22.02
C VAL A 330 -3.99 4.34 -22.20
N LYS A 331 -4.85 3.50 -22.78
CA LYS A 331 -4.48 2.12 -23.12
C LYS A 331 -3.26 2.08 -24.05
N LYS A 332 -3.27 2.93 -25.09
CA LYS A 332 -2.14 3.05 -26.02
C LYS A 332 -0.88 3.60 -25.33
N GLU A 333 -1.01 4.64 -24.52
CA GLU A 333 0.11 5.20 -23.75
C GLU A 333 0.72 4.16 -22.79
N PHE A 334 -0.11 3.35 -22.15
CA PHE A 334 0.34 2.24 -21.31
C PHE A 334 1.05 1.16 -22.11
N ASP A 335 0.57 0.84 -23.32
CA ASP A 335 1.24 -0.10 -24.23
C ASP A 335 2.62 0.41 -24.68
N GLU A 336 2.74 1.69 -24.98
CA GLU A 336 4.02 2.35 -25.29
C GLU A 336 4.94 2.37 -24.05
N LEU A 337 4.39 2.63 -22.86
CA LEU A 337 5.14 2.59 -21.60
C LEU A 337 5.74 1.21 -21.35
N LYS A 338 4.98 0.12 -21.58
CA LYS A 338 5.51 -1.25 -21.48
C LYS A 338 6.71 -1.48 -22.40
N ILE A 339 6.66 -0.93 -23.62
CA ILE A 339 7.76 -1.02 -24.58
C ILE A 339 8.95 -0.21 -24.09
N ASN A 340 8.76 0.94 -23.46
CA ASN A 340 9.86 1.80 -22.98
C ASN A 340 10.52 1.26 -21.71
N LEU A 341 9.82 0.45 -20.92
CA LEU A 341 10.35 -0.20 -19.71
C LEU A 341 11.07 -1.54 -20.00
N LYS A 342 11.77 -1.69 -21.15
CA LYS A 342 12.43 -2.95 -21.56
C LYS A 342 13.39 -3.44 -20.47
N GLY A 343 13.20 -4.70 -20.04
CA GLY A 343 13.88 -5.33 -18.89
C GLY A 343 12.92 -5.72 -17.76
N PHE A 344 11.76 -5.04 -17.68
CA PHE A 344 10.67 -5.27 -16.72
C PHE A 344 9.46 -6.03 -17.30
N VAL A 345 9.60 -6.48 -18.54
CA VAL A 345 8.54 -7.03 -19.41
C VAL A 345 7.70 -8.11 -18.72
N ILE A 346 8.33 -8.99 -17.92
CA ILE A 346 7.65 -10.14 -17.30
C ILE A 346 6.61 -9.70 -16.25
N CYS A 347 6.89 -8.64 -15.49
CA CYS A 347 6.01 -8.18 -14.41
C CYS A 347 4.80 -7.40 -14.95
N LEU A 348 5.02 -6.56 -15.97
CA LEU A 348 3.95 -5.76 -16.58
C LEU A 348 3.08 -6.56 -17.56
N GLU A 349 3.62 -7.56 -18.26
CA GLU A 349 2.82 -8.44 -19.12
C GLU A 349 1.80 -9.25 -18.32
N ARG A 350 2.20 -9.81 -17.17
CA ARG A 350 1.29 -10.52 -16.27
C ARG A 350 0.23 -9.60 -15.66
N ALA A 351 0.60 -8.36 -15.35
CA ALA A 351 -0.31 -7.35 -14.82
C ALA A 351 -1.28 -6.77 -15.88
N SER A 352 -0.93 -6.84 -17.18
CA SER A 352 -1.69 -6.21 -18.27
C SER A 352 -3.14 -6.72 -18.38
N VAL A 353 -3.39 -8.01 -18.10
CA VAL A 353 -4.76 -8.56 -18.11
C VAL A 353 -5.62 -7.89 -17.03
N GLY A 354 -5.05 -7.65 -15.85
CA GLY A 354 -5.74 -6.93 -14.76
C GLY A 354 -5.99 -5.46 -15.11
N VAL A 355 -5.03 -4.83 -15.78
CA VAL A 355 -5.15 -3.44 -16.25
C VAL A 355 -6.28 -3.27 -17.27
N TYR A 356 -6.37 -4.14 -18.28
CA TYR A 356 -7.43 -4.01 -19.29
C TYR A 356 -8.81 -4.32 -18.70
N LYS A 357 -8.92 -5.33 -17.82
CA LYS A 357 -10.17 -5.56 -17.07
C LYS A 357 -10.57 -4.35 -16.24
N TYR A 358 -9.59 -3.69 -15.61
CA TYR A 358 -9.82 -2.45 -14.87
C TYR A 358 -10.32 -1.32 -15.79
N LEU A 359 -9.68 -1.11 -16.95
CA LEU A 359 -10.14 -0.10 -17.92
C LEU A 359 -11.54 -0.39 -18.46
N GLU A 360 -11.89 -1.65 -18.74
CA GLU A 360 -13.26 -2.02 -19.13
C GLU A 360 -14.26 -1.76 -18.00
N ALA A 361 -13.90 -2.00 -16.74
CA ALA A 361 -14.74 -1.68 -15.60
C ALA A 361 -14.94 -0.17 -15.44
N VAL A 362 -13.88 0.63 -15.63
CA VAL A 362 -13.98 2.10 -15.66
C VAL A 362 -14.90 2.54 -16.79
N LYS A 363 -14.73 1.99 -18.00
CA LYS A 363 -15.57 2.31 -19.16
C LYS A 363 -17.04 2.02 -18.88
N TRP A 364 -17.33 0.81 -18.40
CA TRP A 364 -18.68 0.40 -18.02
C TRP A 364 -19.30 1.37 -17.01
N ASN A 365 -18.55 1.74 -15.97
CA ASN A 365 -19.04 2.69 -14.97
C ASN A 365 -19.38 4.04 -15.57
N VAL A 366 -18.56 4.57 -16.49
CA VAL A 366 -18.83 5.83 -17.18
C VAL A 366 -20.12 5.75 -18.00
N GLU A 367 -20.32 4.65 -18.74
CA GLU A 367 -21.53 4.41 -19.52
C GLU A 367 -22.80 4.41 -18.65
N GLN A 368 -22.72 3.94 -17.40
CA GLN A 368 -23.87 3.96 -16.47
C GLN A 368 -24.30 5.37 -16.03
N PHE A 369 -23.45 6.39 -16.16
CA PHE A 369 -23.82 7.79 -15.88
C PHE A 369 -24.45 8.49 -17.09
N SER A 370 -24.34 7.88 -18.28
CA SER A 370 -24.93 8.38 -19.53
C SER A 370 -26.38 7.93 -19.74
N ILE A 371 -26.86 6.95 -18.96
CA ILE A 371 -28.26 6.51 -18.85
C ILE A 371 -28.97 7.38 -17.81
#